data_AF-A0A2P8WC62-F1
#
_entry.id   AF-A0A2P8WC62-F1
#
_cell.length_a   1.000
_cell.length_b   1.000
_cell.length_c   1.000
_cell.angle_alpha   90.00
_cell.angle_beta   90.00
_cell.angle_gamma   90.00
#
_symmetry.space_group_name_H-M   'P 1'
#
loop_
_entity.id
_entity.type
_entity.pdbx_description
1 polymer ?
#
loop_
_entity_poly.entity_id
_entity_poly.type
_entity_poly.pdbx_seq_one_letter_code
_entity_poly.pdbx_strand_id
1 'polypeptide(L)'
;MTAPTLTKQAACFGGTVAYYSHVSVECGCDMRFAVFIPPQAASGPVPVLYYLSGLTCTEENFTAKAGAQRYAAQHGLMLVAPDTSPRGANLPGEDDDWDFGTGAGFYVDATEAPWNNYYRMYSYVTKELPELIAQNFSIRGDRQGIFGHSMG
;
A
#
# COMPACT_ATOMS: atom_id res chain seq x y z
N MET A 1 -6.20 -12.97 -8.87
CA MET A 1 -5.54 -12.80 -7.56
C MET A 1 -6.47 -13.29 -6.47
N THR A 2 -5.93 -13.80 -5.36
CA THR A 2 -6.74 -14.12 -4.18
C THR A 2 -7.22 -12.82 -3.54
N ALA A 3 -8.46 -12.79 -3.03
CA ALA A 3 -8.97 -11.63 -2.33
C ALA A 3 -8.12 -11.32 -1.08
N PRO A 4 -7.86 -10.04 -0.77
CA PRO A 4 -7.10 -9.66 0.40
C PRO A 4 -7.86 -10.01 1.69
N THR A 5 -7.13 -10.45 2.71
CA THR A 5 -7.67 -10.76 4.03
C THR A 5 -7.68 -9.50 4.88
N LEU A 6 -8.85 -9.11 5.39
CA LEU A 6 -8.98 -8.01 6.36
C LEU A 6 -8.34 -8.42 7.69
N THR A 7 -7.40 -7.62 8.19
CA THR A 7 -6.69 -7.88 9.46
C THR A 7 -7.22 -7.05 10.62
N LYS A 8 -7.55 -5.78 10.38
CA LYS A 8 -8.20 -4.89 11.36
C LYS A 8 -8.87 -3.71 10.67
N GLN A 9 -9.84 -3.10 11.34
CA GLN A 9 -10.48 -1.86 10.87
C GLN A 9 -11.00 -0.99 12.01
N ALA A 10 -11.16 0.30 11.75
CA ALA A 10 -11.76 1.27 12.67
C ALA A 10 -12.54 2.35 11.90
N ALA A 11 -13.65 2.82 12.49
CA ALA A 11 -14.40 3.96 11.97
C ALA A 11 -13.56 5.25 12.09
N CYS A 12 -13.58 6.08 11.05
CA CYS A 12 -12.77 7.31 10.99
C CYS A 12 -13.45 8.36 10.11
N PHE A 13 -13.83 9.52 10.66
CA PHE A 13 -14.46 10.64 9.93
C PHE A 13 -15.65 10.23 9.03
N GLY A 14 -16.51 9.32 9.51
CA GLY A 14 -17.65 8.79 8.76
C GLY A 14 -17.28 7.72 7.71
N GLY A 15 -15.99 7.55 7.41
CA GLY A 15 -15.45 6.44 6.64
C GLY A 15 -14.86 5.34 7.54
N THR A 16 -14.03 4.49 6.94
CA THR A 16 -13.35 3.39 7.63
C THR A 16 -11.89 3.33 7.21
N VAL A 17 -11.00 3.20 8.19
CA VAL A 17 -9.62 2.77 7.95
C VAL A 17 -9.59 1.25 8.12
N ALA A 18 -9.14 0.53 7.09
CA ALA A 18 -9.03 -0.92 7.07
C ALA A 18 -7.62 -1.34 6.64
N TYR A 19 -7.12 -2.40 7.24
CA TYR A 19 -5.80 -2.97 6.96
C TYR A 19 -5.97 -4.37 6.42
N TYR A 20 -5.18 -4.70 5.41
CA TYR A 20 -5.30 -5.94 4.66
C TYR A 20 -3.95 -6.62 4.50
N SER A 21 -3.99 -7.93 4.33
CA SER A 21 -2.86 -8.76 3.92
C SER A 21 -3.24 -9.57 2.69
N HIS A 22 -2.32 -9.77 1.75
CA HIS A 22 -2.49 -10.69 0.63
C HIS A 22 -1.16 -11.32 0.23
N VAL A 23 -1.22 -12.51 -0.36
CA VAL A 23 -0.05 -13.13 -1.00
C VAL A 23 0.24 -12.34 -2.27
N SER A 24 1.41 -11.70 -2.35
CA SER A 24 1.85 -10.96 -3.53
C SER A 24 2.56 -11.87 -4.51
N VAL A 25 2.14 -11.81 -5.78
CA VAL A 25 2.80 -12.52 -6.88
C VAL A 25 4.09 -11.81 -7.29
N GLU A 26 4.12 -10.48 -7.33
CA GLU A 26 5.33 -9.73 -7.68
C GLU A 26 6.39 -9.84 -6.59
N CYS A 27 6.01 -9.79 -5.31
CA CYS A 27 6.95 -9.81 -4.19
C CYS A 27 7.20 -11.21 -3.61
N GLY A 28 6.49 -12.25 -4.04
CA GLY A 28 6.71 -13.63 -3.59
C GLY A 28 6.49 -13.87 -2.09
N CYS A 29 5.82 -12.96 -1.39
CA CYS A 29 5.56 -13.02 0.06
C CYS A 29 4.18 -12.42 0.40
N ASP A 30 3.78 -12.52 1.65
CA ASP A 30 2.62 -11.75 2.15
C ASP A 30 2.96 -10.26 2.19
N MET A 31 2.09 -9.44 1.60
CA MET A 31 2.16 -7.99 1.59
C MET A 31 0.98 -7.38 2.32
N ARG A 32 1.22 -6.27 3.01
CA ARG A 32 0.20 -5.52 3.73
C ARG A 32 -0.03 -4.15 3.12
N PHE A 33 -1.26 -3.67 3.24
CA PHE A 33 -1.63 -2.32 2.84
C PHE A 33 -2.80 -1.82 3.68
N ALA A 34 -2.91 -0.50 3.81
CA ALA A 34 -4.02 0.17 4.44
C ALA A 34 -4.89 0.86 3.38
N VAL A 35 -6.20 0.88 3.64
CA VAL A 35 -7.19 1.61 2.84
C VAL A 35 -8.02 2.49 3.75
N PHE A 36 -8.11 3.78 3.43
CA PHE A 36 -9.18 4.63 3.94
C PHE A 36 -10.33 4.64 2.93
N ILE A 37 -11.48 4.13 3.33
CA ILE A 37 -12.72 4.08 2.56
C ILE A 37 -13.59 5.28 2.98
N PRO A 38 -13.80 6.28 2.11
CA PRO A 38 -14.59 7.46 2.45
C PRO A 38 -16.10 7.12 2.49
N PRO A 39 -16.93 7.88 3.22
CA PRO A 39 -18.37 7.59 3.31
C PRO A 39 -19.08 7.58 1.95
N GLN A 40 -18.58 8.36 0.98
CA GLN A 40 -19.11 8.45 -0.38
C GLN A 40 -18.99 7.13 -1.17
N ALA A 41 -18.08 6.23 -0.78
CA ALA A 41 -17.94 4.92 -1.42
C ALA A 41 -19.21 4.05 -1.26
N ALA A 42 -20.06 4.34 -0.27
CA ALA A 42 -21.36 3.69 -0.11
C ALA A 42 -22.38 4.09 -1.19
N SER A 43 -22.16 5.22 -1.88
CA SER A 43 -23.05 5.72 -2.95
C SER A 43 -22.54 5.42 -4.35
N GLY A 44 -21.29 4.96 -4.50
CA GLY A 44 -20.71 4.61 -5.79
C GLY A 44 -19.19 4.71 -5.82
N PRO A 45 -18.57 4.49 -7.00
CA PRO A 45 -17.13 4.50 -7.14
C PRO A 45 -16.49 5.87 -6.87
N VAL A 46 -15.37 5.88 -6.14
CA VAL A 46 -14.63 7.10 -5.77
C VAL A 46 -13.22 7.14 -6.38
N PRO A 47 -12.62 8.32 -6.64
CA PRO A 47 -11.21 8.40 -7.02
C PRO A 47 -10.29 7.83 -5.92
N VAL A 48 -9.14 7.32 -6.32
CA VAL A 48 -8.13 6.73 -5.42
C VAL A 48 -6.83 7.53 -5.47
N LEU A 49 -6.20 7.70 -4.31
CA LEU A 49 -4.89 8.31 -4.14
C LEU A 49 -3.97 7.33 -3.42
N TYR A 50 -2.89 6.93 -4.08
CA TYR A 50 -1.87 6.07 -3.49
C TYR A 50 -0.81 6.92 -2.79
N TYR A 51 -0.51 6.57 -1.54
CA TYR A 51 0.56 7.18 -0.75
C TYR A 51 1.72 6.22 -0.59
N LEU A 52 2.89 6.59 -1.11
CA LEU A 52 4.12 5.83 -0.93
C LEU A 52 4.90 6.36 0.28
N SER A 53 5.15 5.49 1.26
CA SER A 53 5.84 5.84 2.49
C SER A 53 7.36 5.82 2.33
N GLY A 54 8.06 6.54 3.21
CA GLY A 54 9.52 6.58 3.22
C GLY A 54 10.18 5.39 3.92
N LEU A 55 11.50 5.44 4.02
CA LEU A 55 12.33 4.45 4.73
C LEU A 55 11.78 4.11 6.12
N THR A 56 11.89 2.85 6.52
CA THR A 56 11.48 2.26 7.82
C THR A 56 9.97 2.24 8.10
N CYS A 57 9.14 2.83 7.23
CA CYS A 57 7.70 2.86 7.43
C CYS A 57 7.03 1.51 7.15
N THR A 58 5.76 1.41 7.55
CA THR A 58 4.81 0.37 7.13
C THR A 58 3.54 1.04 6.62
N GLU A 59 2.51 0.24 6.30
CA GLU A 59 1.17 0.71 5.95
C GLU A 59 0.49 1.54 7.06
N GLU A 60 1.01 1.49 8.30
CA GLU A 60 0.41 2.15 9.46
C GLU A 60 0.84 3.61 9.63
N ASN A 61 2.08 3.98 9.27
CA ASN A 61 2.66 5.26 9.63
C ASN A 61 1.85 6.45 9.08
N PHE A 62 1.57 6.44 7.78
CA PHE A 62 0.77 7.47 7.12
C PHE A 62 -0.64 7.53 7.71
N THR A 63 -1.27 6.36 7.79
CA THR A 63 -2.65 6.22 8.24
C THR A 63 -2.83 6.70 9.69
N ALA A 64 -1.86 6.46 10.58
CA ALA A 64 -1.95 6.88 11.97
C ALA A 64 -1.53 8.34 12.22
N LYS A 65 -0.59 8.88 11.43
CA LYS A 65 0.10 10.15 11.79
C LYS A 65 -0.20 11.33 10.85
N ALA A 66 -0.64 11.10 9.62
CA ALA A 66 -0.78 12.18 8.63
C ALA A 66 -2.05 13.01 8.78
N GLY A 67 -3.10 12.49 9.44
CA GLY A 67 -4.39 13.17 9.58
C GLY A 67 -5.15 13.38 8.25
N ALA A 68 -4.79 12.63 7.21
CA ALA A 68 -5.31 12.79 5.85
C ALA A 68 -6.79 12.38 5.71
N GLN A 69 -7.28 11.45 6.55
CA GLN A 69 -8.63 10.88 6.45
C GLN A 69 -9.73 11.93 6.57
N ARG A 70 -9.52 12.98 7.38
CA ARG A 70 -10.50 14.07 7.51
C ARG A 70 -10.75 14.75 6.16
N TYR A 71 -9.68 15.06 5.44
CA TYR A 71 -9.76 15.71 4.13
C TYR A 71 -10.21 14.73 3.05
N ALA A 72 -9.73 13.49 3.08
CA ALA A 72 -10.19 12.46 2.17
C ALA A 72 -11.71 12.21 2.28
N ALA A 73 -12.26 12.23 3.50
CA ALA A 73 -13.70 12.15 3.74
C ALA A 73 -14.44 13.38 3.18
N GLN A 74 -13.89 14.59 3.32
CA GLN A 74 -14.49 15.81 2.76
C GLN A 74 -14.54 15.79 1.22
N HIS A 75 -13.53 15.21 0.58
CA HIS A 75 -13.40 15.18 -0.88
C HIS A 75 -13.89 13.89 -1.53
N GLY A 76 -14.29 12.89 -0.76
CA GLY A 76 -14.69 11.58 -1.29
C GLY A 76 -13.53 10.86 -1.97
N LEU A 77 -12.34 10.85 -1.36
CA LEU A 77 -11.14 10.20 -1.88
C LEU A 77 -10.85 8.91 -1.09
N MET A 78 -10.61 7.82 -1.81
CA MET A 78 -10.01 6.63 -1.22
C MET A 78 -8.51 6.84 -1.09
N LEU A 79 -7.94 6.54 0.07
CA LEU A 79 -6.49 6.53 0.26
C LEU A 79 -6.01 5.09 0.34
N VAL A 80 -4.93 4.76 -0.36
CA VAL A 80 -4.26 3.46 -0.28
C VAL A 80 -2.80 3.68 0.09
N ALA A 81 -2.33 2.99 1.12
CA ALA A 81 -0.93 3.05 1.56
C ALA A 81 -0.37 1.62 1.64
N PRO A 82 0.49 1.20 0.69
CA PRO A 82 1.19 -0.07 0.79
C PRO A 82 2.29 -0.05 1.84
N ASP A 83 2.77 -1.23 2.21
CA ASP A 83 4.07 -1.40 2.84
C ASP A 83 5.22 -0.95 1.90
N THR A 84 6.43 -0.76 2.42
CA THR A 84 7.57 -0.15 1.72
C THR A 84 8.54 -1.15 1.11
N SER A 85 8.40 -2.44 1.45
CA SER A 85 9.22 -3.55 0.95
C SER A 85 8.47 -4.86 1.16
N PRO A 86 8.92 -5.97 0.53
CA PRO A 86 8.62 -7.31 0.99
C PRO A 86 8.93 -7.47 2.49
N ARG A 87 8.22 -8.37 3.16
CA ARG A 87 8.46 -8.71 4.57
C ARG A 87 8.68 -10.22 4.69
N GLY A 88 9.67 -10.62 5.48
CA GLY A 88 9.95 -12.03 5.75
C GLY A 88 10.57 -12.80 4.58
N ALA A 89 11.27 -12.13 3.66
CA ALA A 89 12.06 -12.80 2.63
C ALA A 89 13.29 -13.51 3.22
N ASN A 90 13.79 -13.04 4.37
CA ASN A 90 14.91 -13.59 5.12
C ASN A 90 16.19 -13.69 4.26
N LEU A 91 16.45 -12.67 3.44
CA LEU A 91 17.63 -12.61 2.59
C LEU A 91 18.87 -12.17 3.40
N PRO A 92 20.08 -12.66 3.08
CA PRO A 92 21.30 -12.15 3.68
C PRO A 92 21.46 -10.64 3.41
N GLY A 93 21.70 -9.86 4.46
CA GLY A 93 21.89 -8.40 4.37
C GLY A 93 20.60 -7.58 4.33
N GLU A 94 19.43 -8.21 4.37
CA GLU A 94 18.13 -7.54 4.28
C GLU A 94 17.79 -6.67 5.50
N ASP A 95 18.30 -7.05 6.67
CA ASP A 95 18.04 -6.37 7.94
C ASP A 95 19.33 -5.80 8.58
N ASP A 96 20.42 -5.67 7.82
CA ASP A 96 21.72 -5.21 8.32
C ASP A 96 21.73 -3.70 8.61
N ASP A 97 20.98 -2.90 7.85
CA ASP A 97 20.89 -1.45 8.02
C ASP A 97 19.49 -0.92 7.64
N TRP A 98 19.18 0.32 8.02
CA TRP A 98 17.84 0.92 7.85
C TRP A 98 17.56 1.50 6.46
N ASP A 99 18.61 1.73 5.66
CA ASP A 99 18.54 2.36 4.34
C ASP A 99 18.62 1.37 3.17
N PHE A 100 18.62 0.06 3.45
CA PHE A 100 18.63 -1.00 2.45
C PHE A 100 17.85 -2.23 2.94
N GLY A 101 17.22 -2.97 2.01
CA GLY A 101 16.43 -4.16 2.36
C GLY A 101 15.08 -3.85 2.99
N THR A 102 14.78 -4.46 4.14
CA THR A 102 13.49 -4.38 4.83
C THR A 102 13.15 -2.94 5.22
N GLY A 103 12.03 -2.41 4.72
CA GLY A 103 11.66 -1.01 4.92
C GLY A 103 12.27 -0.04 3.91
N ALA A 104 13.04 -0.54 2.93
CA ALA A 104 13.83 0.25 1.99
C ALA A 104 13.81 -0.36 0.57
N GLY A 105 12.62 -0.64 0.05
CA GLY A 105 12.48 -1.24 -1.29
C GLY A 105 12.69 -0.29 -2.48
N PHE A 106 12.83 1.02 -2.23
CA PHE A 106 13.05 2.09 -3.23
C PHE A 106 12.06 2.15 -4.41
N TYR A 107 10.97 1.40 -4.36
CA TYR A 107 9.97 1.31 -5.43
C TYR A 107 10.56 0.95 -6.79
N VAL A 108 11.57 0.07 -6.81
CA VAL A 108 12.20 -0.48 -8.02
C VAL A 108 11.85 -1.96 -8.20
N ASP A 109 12.08 -2.48 -9.41
CA ASP A 109 12.19 -3.92 -9.64
C ASP A 109 13.68 -4.29 -9.64
N ALA A 110 14.14 -4.94 -8.57
CA ALA A 110 15.52 -5.39 -8.46
C ALA A 110 15.85 -6.45 -9.52
N THR A 111 17.05 -6.36 -10.11
CA THR A 111 17.53 -7.32 -11.12
C THR A 111 18.56 -8.30 -10.56
N GLU A 112 19.29 -7.88 -9.54
CA GLU A 112 20.39 -8.65 -8.95
C GLU A 112 19.90 -9.65 -7.90
N ALA A 113 20.52 -10.83 -7.90
CA ALA A 113 20.30 -11.81 -6.84
C ALA A 113 20.95 -11.34 -5.52
N PRO A 114 20.38 -11.68 -4.35
CA PRO A 114 19.15 -12.47 -4.17
C PRO A 114 17.83 -11.66 -4.27
N TRP A 115 17.91 -10.34 -4.42
CA TRP A 115 16.80 -9.38 -4.31
C TRP A 115 15.72 -9.55 -5.37
N ASN A 116 16.11 -9.91 -6.59
CA ASN A 116 15.23 -10.00 -7.76
C ASN A 116 14.03 -10.94 -7.62
N ASN A 117 14.05 -11.87 -6.66
CA ASN A 117 12.93 -12.77 -6.38
C ASN A 117 11.82 -12.16 -5.52
N TYR A 118 12.10 -11.07 -4.79
CA TYR A 118 11.15 -10.47 -3.82
C TYR A 118 10.99 -8.97 -4.01
N TYR A 119 12.09 -8.24 -4.29
CA TYR A 119 12.13 -6.78 -4.34
C TYR A 119 11.64 -6.23 -5.69
N ARG A 120 10.39 -6.56 -6.03
CA ARG A 120 9.69 -6.09 -7.25
C ARG A 120 8.65 -5.03 -6.90
N MET A 121 9.06 -4.04 -6.10
CA MET A 121 8.17 -3.02 -5.54
C MET A 121 7.60 -2.11 -6.63
N TYR A 122 8.32 -1.87 -7.73
CA TYR A 122 7.79 -1.11 -8.85
C TYR A 122 6.59 -1.81 -9.48
N SER A 123 6.72 -3.10 -9.84
CA SER A 123 5.62 -3.87 -10.40
C SER A 123 4.49 -4.07 -9.39
N TYR A 124 4.80 -4.21 -8.09
CA TYR A 124 3.80 -4.26 -7.03
C TYR A 124 2.91 -3.00 -7.01
N VAL A 125 3.49 -1.81 -6.93
CA VAL A 125 2.72 -0.56 -6.78
C VAL A 125 2.10 -0.05 -8.07
N THR A 126 2.60 -0.46 -9.24
CA THR A 126 2.10 0.00 -10.55
C THR A 126 1.14 -0.96 -11.23
N LYS A 127 1.14 -2.25 -10.86
CA LYS A 127 0.32 -3.28 -11.50
C LYS A 127 -0.50 -4.06 -10.47
N GLU A 128 0.18 -4.83 -9.62
CA GLU A 128 -0.49 -5.82 -8.77
C GLU A 128 -1.46 -5.16 -7.78
N LEU A 129 -0.97 -4.19 -7.00
CA LEU A 129 -1.79 -3.50 -6.01
C LEU A 129 -2.93 -2.70 -6.65
N PRO A 130 -2.72 -1.88 -7.70
CA PRO A 130 -3.84 -1.20 -8.38
C PRO A 130 -4.92 -2.15 -8.91
N GLU A 131 -4.53 -3.28 -9.50
CA GLU A 131 -5.47 -4.30 -9.97
C GLU A 131 -6.22 -4.95 -8.80
N LEU A 132 -5.52 -5.27 -7.69
CA LEU A 132 -6.12 -5.78 -6.47
C LEU A 132 -7.15 -4.78 -5.91
N ILE A 133 -6.82 -3.49 -5.86
CA ILE A 133 -7.72 -2.44 -5.38
C ILE A 133 -8.94 -2.33 -6.30
N ALA A 134 -8.76 -2.30 -7.61
CA ALA A 134 -9.86 -2.21 -8.57
C ALA A 134 -10.83 -3.41 -8.50
N GLN A 135 -10.33 -4.60 -8.17
CA GLN A 135 -11.14 -5.82 -8.07
C GLN A 135 -11.94 -5.90 -6.75
N ASN A 136 -11.46 -5.29 -5.67
CA ASN A 136 -12.01 -5.49 -4.32
C ASN A 136 -12.68 -4.24 -3.74
N PHE A 137 -12.48 -3.07 -4.35
CA PHE A 137 -13.01 -1.80 -3.85
C PHE A 137 -13.73 -1.03 -4.95
N SER A 138 -14.76 -0.28 -4.55
CA SER A 138 -15.53 0.57 -5.46
C SER A 138 -14.75 1.85 -5.78
N ILE A 139 -13.84 1.76 -6.75
CA ILE A 139 -13.00 2.88 -7.21
C ILE A 139 -13.28 3.28 -8.65
N ARG A 140 -13.00 4.54 -8.95
CA ARG A 140 -12.90 5.07 -10.32
C ARG A 140 -11.54 4.74 -10.89
N GLY A 141 -11.43 3.61 -11.61
CA GLY A 141 -10.18 3.18 -12.24
C GLY A 141 -9.59 4.19 -13.23
N ASP A 142 -10.41 5.10 -13.78
CA ASP A 142 -10.00 6.22 -14.64
C ASP A 142 -9.45 7.44 -13.88
N ARG A 143 -9.50 7.45 -12.55
CA ARG A 143 -9.10 8.58 -11.68
C ARG A 143 -8.24 8.13 -10.52
N GLN A 144 -6.96 7.97 -10.82
CA GLN A 144 -5.95 7.53 -9.87
C GLN A 144 -4.87 8.62 -9.76
N GLY A 145 -4.51 8.97 -8.54
CA GLY A 145 -3.36 9.84 -8.24
C GLY A 145 -2.32 9.10 -7.42
N ILE A 146 -1.10 9.63 -7.38
CA ILE A 146 -0.01 9.12 -6.54
C ILE A 146 0.76 10.28 -5.91
N PHE A 147 1.22 10.09 -4.69
CA PHE A 147 2.13 10.97 -3.97
C PHE A 147 2.89 10.16 -2.91
N GLY A 148 3.87 10.76 -2.27
CA GLY A 148 4.64 10.07 -1.26
C GLY A 148 5.51 10.99 -0.41
N HIS A 149 6.34 10.36 0.42
CA HIS A 149 7.28 11.03 1.32
C HIS A 149 8.67 10.41 1.22
N SER A 150 9.66 11.24 0.90
CA SER A 150 11.08 10.89 0.87
C SER A 150 11.41 9.83 -0.19
N MET A 151 11.53 8.55 0.18
CA MET A 151 11.73 7.45 -0.76
C MET A 151 10.50 7.23 -1.66
N GLY A 152 9.30 7.50 -1.14
CA GLY A 152 8.03 7.36 -1.86
C GLY A 152 7.62 8.60 -2.63
#